data_AF-A0A932Q017-F1
#
_entry.id   AF-A0A932Q017-F1
#
_cell.length_a   1.000
_cell.length_b   1.000
_cell.length_c   1.000
_cell.angle_alpha   90.00
_cell.angle_beta   90.00
_cell.angle_gamma   90.00
#
_symmetry.space_group_name_H-M   'P 1'
#
loop_
_entity.id
_entity.type
_entity.pdbx_description
1 polymer ?
#
loop_
_entity_poly.entity_id
_entity_poly.type
_entity_poly.pdbx_seq_one_letter_code
_entity_poly.pdbx_strand_id
1 'polypeptide(L)'
;MTRTTQITDLETALLKVLNEYIDLKIASLKETLDGFEKKWGMNFAEFLKRTRNNTLGKDTYSFEVEKDFWEWEQAVTLLQHYESLRL
;
A
#
# COMPACT_ATOMS: atom_id res chain seq x y z
N MET A 1 -10.76 18.58 39.22
CA MET A 1 -9.78 18.65 38.10
C MET A 1 -9.56 17.29 37.39
N THR A 2 -10.50 16.34 37.45
CA THR A 2 -10.29 14.98 36.94
C THR A 2 -10.74 14.78 35.49
N ARG A 3 -11.73 15.58 35.04
CA ARG A 3 -12.36 15.43 33.73
C ARG A 3 -11.44 15.82 32.59
N THR A 4 -10.69 16.91 32.75
CA THR A 4 -9.75 17.40 31.74
C THR A 4 -8.61 16.41 31.52
N THR A 5 -8.08 15.81 32.59
CA THR A 5 -6.98 14.83 32.52
C THR A 5 -7.38 13.52 31.84
N GLN A 6 -8.62 13.06 32.05
CA GLN A 6 -9.15 11.84 31.39
C GLN A 6 -9.37 12.02 29.88
N ILE A 7 -9.79 13.21 29.44
CA ILE A 7 -9.99 13.50 28.01
C ILE A 7 -8.64 13.51 27.29
N THR A 8 -7.61 14.12 27.89
CA THR A 8 -6.24 14.12 27.33
C THR A 8 -5.63 12.72 27.24
N ASP A 9 -5.91 11.85 28.21
CA ASP A 9 -5.45 10.44 28.20
C ASP A 9 -6.10 9.63 27.06
N LEU A 10 -7.41 9.82 26.84
CA LEU A 10 -8.13 9.19 25.75
C LEU A 10 -7.63 9.65 24.37
N GLU A 11 -7.44 10.96 24.18
CA GLU A 11 -6.91 11.51 22.92
C GLU A 11 -5.52 10.95 22.62
N THR A 12 -4.67 10.86 23.64
CA THR A 12 -3.32 10.29 23.52
C THR A 12 -3.37 8.80 23.16
N ALA A 13 -4.23 8.03 23.83
CA ALA A 13 -4.41 6.61 23.53
C ALA A 13 -4.93 6.39 22.10
N LEU A 14 -5.90 7.20 21.65
CA LEU A 14 -6.44 7.12 20.29
C LEU A 14 -5.38 7.45 19.25
N LEU A 15 -4.60 8.51 19.45
CA LEU A 15 -3.53 8.90 18.53
C LEU A 15 -2.46 7.79 18.42
N LYS A 16 -2.12 7.16 19.55
CA LYS A 16 -1.20 6.04 19.57
C LYS A 16 -1.71 4.85 18.74
N VAL A 17 -2.95 4.43 18.97
CA VAL A 17 -3.56 3.31 18.20
C VAL A 17 -3.67 3.65 16.72
N LEU A 18 -4.00 4.90 16.38
CA LEU A 18 -4.06 5.34 14.99
C LEU A 18 -2.69 5.25 14.31
N ASN A 19 -1.62 5.71 14.97
CA ASN A 19 -0.26 5.63 14.43
C ASN A 19 0.20 4.17 14.27
N GLU A 20 -0.05 3.32 15.27
CA GLU A 20 0.25 1.88 15.18
C GLU A 20 -0.51 1.21 14.02
N TYR A 21 -1.77 1.59 13.80
CA TYR A 21 -2.54 1.11 12.66
C TYR A 21 -1.96 1.57 11.32
N ILE A 22 -1.55 2.84 11.20
CA ILE A 22 -0.92 3.37 9.98
C ILE A 22 0.35 2.58 9.67
N ASP A 23 1.20 2.34 10.66
CA ASP A 23 2.42 1.55 10.49
C ASP A 23 2.13 0.11 10.06
N LEU A 24 1.13 -0.54 10.66
CA LEU A 24 0.68 -1.88 10.26
C LEU A 24 0.15 -1.91 8.82
N LYS A 25 -0.63 -0.89 8.40
CA LYS A 25 -1.10 -0.82 7.01
C LYS A 25 0.03 -0.57 6.03
N ILE A 26 0.99 0.30 6.35
CA ILE A 26 2.18 0.52 5.52
C ILE A 26 2.97 -0.78 5.36
N ALA A 27 3.21 -1.51 6.46
CA ALA A 27 3.93 -2.79 6.41
C ALA A 27 3.21 -3.82 5.53
N SER A 28 1.90 -4.00 5.72
CA SER A 28 1.08 -4.91 4.92
C SER A 28 1.08 -4.53 3.42
N LEU A 29 1.04 -3.23 3.09
CA LEU A 29 1.10 -2.78 1.71
C LEU A 29 2.48 -3.05 1.09
N LYS A 30 3.56 -2.84 1.84
CA LYS A 30 4.93 -3.16 1.40
C LYS A 30 5.11 -4.65 1.13
N GLU A 31 4.56 -5.52 1.95
CA GLU A 31 4.56 -6.97 1.70
C GLU A 31 3.79 -7.34 0.42
N THR A 32 2.62 -6.73 0.19
CA THR A 32 1.86 -6.93 -1.05
C THR A 32 2.66 -6.49 -2.28
N LEU A 33 3.32 -5.33 -2.21
CA LEU A 33 4.16 -4.83 -3.31
C LEU A 33 5.35 -5.76 -3.58
N ASP A 34 6.04 -6.21 -2.54
CA ASP A 34 7.15 -7.18 -2.66
C ASP A 34 6.66 -8.52 -3.27
N GLY A 35 5.44 -8.96 -2.94
CA GLY A 35 4.81 -10.11 -3.57
C GLY A 35 4.65 -9.96 -5.09
N PHE A 36 4.19 -8.80 -5.54
CA PHE A 36 4.09 -8.50 -6.97
C PHE A 36 5.46 -8.37 -7.64
N GLU A 37 6.42 -7.70 -7.00
CA GLU A 37 7.79 -7.58 -7.53
C GLU A 37 8.47 -8.95 -7.70
N LYS A 38 8.27 -9.86 -6.74
CA LYS A 38 8.73 -11.25 -6.84
C LYS A 38 8.01 -12.02 -7.94
N LYS A 39 6.69 -11.86 -8.07
CA LYS A 39 5.90 -12.53 -9.11
C LYS A 39 6.34 -12.14 -10.51
N TRP A 40 6.59 -10.86 -10.74
CA TRP A 40 6.90 -10.31 -12.06
C TRP A 40 8.40 -10.12 -12.33
N GLY A 41 9.25 -10.22 -11.30
CA GLY A 41 10.69 -10.03 -11.40
C GLY A 41 11.09 -8.60 -11.76
N MET A 42 10.23 -7.63 -11.50
CA MET A 42 10.43 -6.21 -11.84
C MET A 42 9.59 -5.32 -10.92
N ASN A 43 9.93 -4.03 -10.85
CA ASN A 43 9.11 -3.06 -10.13
C ASN A 43 7.86 -2.63 -10.95
N PHE A 44 6.92 -1.96 -10.29
CA PHE A 44 5.65 -1.53 -10.89
C PHE A 44 5.83 -0.62 -12.12
N ALA A 45 6.82 0.28 -12.10
CA ALA A 45 7.07 1.20 -13.21
C ALA A 45 7.53 0.46 -14.47
N GLU A 46 8.41 -0.53 -14.32
CA GLU A 46 8.85 -1.40 -15.42
C GLU A 46 7.71 -2.32 -15.89
N PHE A 47 6.91 -2.86 -14.96
CA PHE A 47 5.72 -3.63 -15.31
C PHE A 47 4.75 -2.82 -16.18
N LEU A 48 4.40 -1.61 -15.77
CA LEU A 48 3.57 -0.67 -16.54
C LEU A 48 4.13 -0.41 -17.95
N LYS A 49 5.44 -0.18 -18.05
CA LYS A 49 6.11 0.07 -19.33
C LYS A 49 6.03 -1.15 -20.24
N ARG A 50 6.27 -2.36 -19.72
CA ARG A 50 6.22 -3.60 -20.51
C ARG A 50 4.82 -3.98 -20.91
N THR A 51 3.82 -3.74 -20.07
CA THR A 51 2.41 -3.96 -20.42
C THR A 51 1.98 -3.03 -21.55
N ARG A 52 2.34 -1.73 -21.48
CA ARG A 52 2.04 -0.75 -22.55
C ARG A 52 2.73 -1.06 -23.87
N ASN A 53 3.97 -1.56 -23.82
CA ASN A 53 4.75 -1.90 -25.00
C ASN A 53 4.47 -3.32 -25.54
N ASN A 54 3.58 -4.08 -24.88
CA ASN A 54 3.32 -5.49 -25.18
C ASN A 54 4.59 -6.37 -25.15
N THR A 55 5.52 -6.06 -24.23
CA THR A 55 6.80 -6.78 -24.05
C THR A 55 6.86 -7.51 -22.71
N LEU A 56 5.72 -7.82 -22.10
CA LEU A 56 5.63 -8.46 -20.79
C LEU A 56 6.00 -9.96 -20.85
N GLY A 57 5.95 -10.59 -22.03
CA GLY A 57 6.18 -12.03 -22.20
C GLY A 57 4.99 -12.90 -21.80
N LYS A 58 3.89 -12.29 -21.35
CA LYS A 58 2.56 -12.86 -21.19
C LYS A 58 1.56 -12.06 -22.01
N ASP A 59 0.38 -12.63 -22.25
CA ASP A 59 -0.75 -11.90 -22.84
C ASP A 59 -1.16 -10.74 -21.93
N THR A 60 -0.92 -9.51 -22.38
CA THR A 60 -1.18 -8.29 -21.62
C THR A 60 -2.65 -8.03 -21.35
N TYR A 61 -3.54 -8.67 -22.10
CA TYR A 61 -5.00 -8.58 -21.93
C TYR A 61 -5.57 -9.80 -21.21
N SER A 62 -4.70 -10.66 -20.66
CA SER A 62 -5.17 -11.75 -19.82
C SER A 62 -5.72 -11.20 -18.51
N PHE A 63 -6.78 -11.84 -18.02
CA PHE A 63 -7.39 -11.51 -16.72
C PHE A 63 -6.37 -11.49 -15.57
N GLU A 64 -5.36 -12.37 -15.61
CA GLU A 64 -4.29 -12.40 -14.60
C GLU A 64 -3.48 -11.09 -14.62
N VAL A 65 -3.05 -10.63 -15.80
CA VAL A 65 -2.27 -9.40 -15.95
C VAL A 65 -3.10 -8.18 -15.54
N GLU A 66 -4.35 -8.11 -15.95
CA GLU A 66 -5.24 -6.99 -15.61
C GLU A 66 -5.53 -6.94 -14.11
N LYS A 67 -5.82 -8.09 -13.49
CA LYS A 67 -6.05 -8.18 -12.05
C LYS A 67 -4.81 -7.74 -11.27
N ASP A 68 -3.65 -8.28 -11.61
CA ASP A 68 -2.40 -7.90 -10.96
C ASP A 68 -2.10 -6.41 -11.15
N PHE A 69 -2.36 -5.87 -12.35
CA PHE A 69 -2.19 -4.43 -12.61
C PHE A 69 -3.05 -3.60 -11.65
N TRP A 70 -4.34 -3.92 -11.51
CA TRP A 70 -5.27 -3.16 -10.67
C TRP A 70 -4.92 -3.25 -9.19
N GLU A 71 -4.65 -4.46 -8.69
CA GLU A 71 -4.29 -4.67 -7.29
C GLU A 71 -2.96 -4.01 -6.94
N TRP A 72 -1.98 -4.04 -7.87
CA TRP A 72 -0.69 -3.41 -7.66
C TRP A 72 -0.79 -1.88 -7.70
N GLU A 73 -1.52 -1.31 -8.66
CA GLU A 73 -1.76 0.14 -8.73
C GLU A 73 -2.45 0.66 -7.46
N GLN A 74 -3.47 -0.08 -6.99
CA GLN A 74 -4.16 0.22 -5.74
C GLN A 74 -3.20 0.19 -4.55
N ALA A 75 -2.35 -0.84 -4.44
CA ALA A 75 -1.38 -0.96 -3.36
C ALA A 75 -0.36 0.18 -3.35
N VAL A 76 0.15 0.59 -4.52
CA VAL A 76 1.06 1.74 -4.65
C VAL A 76 0.38 3.04 -4.20
N THR A 77 -0.84 3.27 -4.68
CA THR A 77 -1.62 4.47 -4.35
C THR A 77 -1.94 4.55 -2.85
N LEU A 78 -2.38 3.43 -2.25
CA LEU A 78 -2.66 3.36 -0.83
C LEU A 78 -1.39 3.55 0.01
N LEU A 79 -0.25 2.98 -0.42
CA LEU A 79 1.00 3.15 0.30
C LEU A 79 1.39 4.62 0.37
N GLN A 80 1.35 5.33 -0.76
CA GLN A 80 1.61 6.77 -0.81
C GLN A 80 0.67 7.55 0.10
N HIS A 81 -0.62 7.21 0.11
CA HIS A 81 -1.60 7.82 0.98
C HIS A 81 -1.26 7.62 2.47
N TYR A 82 -1.04 6.39 2.92
CA TYR A 82 -0.74 6.13 4.34
C TYR A 82 0.62 6.69 4.76
N GLU A 83 1.64 6.67 3.89
CA GLU A 83 2.92 7.32 4.16
C GLU A 83 2.76 8.84 4.31
N SER A 84 1.84 9.48 3.58
CA SER A 84 1.52 10.91 3.76
C SER A 84 0.76 11.23 5.05
N LEU A 85 0.07 10.25 5.63
CA LEU A 85 -0.66 10.38 6.91
C LEU A 85 0.23 10.09 8.13
N ARG A 86 1.40 9.50 7.92
CA ARG A 86 2.33 9.18 9.00
C ARG A 86 2.95 10.47 9.54
N LEU A 87 2.57 10.81 10.77
CA LEU A 87 3.02 12.01 11.51
C LEU A 87 4.48 11.90 11.95
#